data_AF-M2SKY2-F1
#
_entry.id   AF-M2SKY2-F1
#
_cell.length_a   1.000
_cell.length_b   1.000
_cell.length_c   1.000
_cell.angle_alpha   90.00
_cell.angle_beta   90.00
_cell.angle_gamma   90.00
#
_symmetry.space_group_name_H-M   'P 1'
#
loop_
_entity.id
_entity.type
_entity.pdbx_description
1 polymer ?
#
loop_
_entity_poly.entity_id
_entity_poly.type
_entity_poly.pdbx_seq_one_letter_code
_entity_poly.pdbx_strand_id
1 'polypeptide(L)'
;IDIHIKNVDGRTPLHIAALNNQVGAVKLLLEWDHKVLTTRDNKNRTAYLLAAQKGHVKVLQVLKNKGQDMNQATLKNGWTALHLAAEQGHVDTVKFLLENGV
;
A
#
# COMPACT_ATOMS: atom_id res chain seq x y z
N ILE A 1 12.19 -12.11 -14.70
CA ILE A 1 12.55 -11.38 -13.46
C ILE A 1 11.50 -11.73 -12.43
N ASP A 2 11.91 -12.18 -11.23
CA ASP A 2 10.98 -12.46 -10.14
C ASP A 2 10.69 -11.18 -9.35
N ILE A 3 9.44 -10.68 -9.43
CA ILE A 3 9.00 -9.47 -8.74
C ILE A 3 8.45 -9.74 -7.34
N HIS A 4 8.41 -11.00 -6.90
CA HIS A 4 8.00 -11.40 -5.56
C HIS A 4 9.16 -11.50 -4.58
N ILE A 5 10.40 -11.34 -5.06
CA ILE A 5 11.59 -11.34 -4.20
C ILE A 5 11.46 -10.29 -3.10
N LYS A 6 11.83 -10.69 -1.88
CA LYS A 6 11.74 -9.85 -0.69
C LYS A 6 13.12 -9.47 -0.20
N ASN A 7 13.28 -8.22 0.23
CA ASN A 7 14.47 -7.80 0.98
C ASN A 7 14.41 -8.28 2.45
N VAL A 8 15.38 -7.87 3.26
CA VAL A 8 15.46 -8.20 4.70
C VAL A 8 14.25 -7.74 5.54
N ASP A 9 13.50 -6.73 5.08
CA ASP A 9 12.26 -6.26 5.71
C ASP A 9 11.02 -7.04 5.24
N GLY A 10 11.19 -8.03 4.36
CA GLY A 10 10.07 -8.74 3.72
C GLY A 10 9.42 -7.95 2.59
N ARG A 11 10.02 -6.86 2.12
CA ARG A 11 9.44 -5.95 1.13
C ARG A 11 9.77 -6.39 -0.29
N THR A 12 8.75 -6.51 -1.12
CA THR A 12 8.86 -6.66 -2.58
C THR A 12 9.11 -5.31 -3.26
N PRO A 13 9.51 -5.29 -4.55
CA PRO A 13 9.56 -4.07 -5.35
C PRO A 13 8.28 -3.21 -5.28
N LEU A 14 7.08 -3.83 -5.21
CA LEU A 14 5.83 -3.08 -5.07
C LEU A 14 5.77 -2.28 -3.75
N HIS A 15 6.22 -2.88 -2.65
CA HIS A 15 6.28 -2.17 -1.35
C HIS A 15 7.23 -0.97 -1.42
N ILE A 16 8.39 -1.14 -2.07
CA ILE A 16 9.39 -0.07 -2.22
C ILE A 16 8.86 1.04 -3.11
N ALA A 17 8.21 0.70 -4.23
CA ALA A 17 7.59 1.69 -5.11
C ALA A 17 6.48 2.47 -4.39
N ALA A 18 5.64 1.78 -3.62
CA ALA A 18 4.57 2.39 -2.84
C ALA A 18 5.10 3.31 -1.73
N LEU A 19 6.16 2.92 -1.02
CA LEU A 19 6.80 3.76 0.01
C LEU A 19 7.37 5.07 -0.54
N ASN A 20 7.87 5.04 -1.77
CA ASN A 20 8.60 6.15 -2.39
C ASN A 20 7.75 6.94 -3.40
N ASN A 21 6.41 6.77 -3.39
CA ASN A 21 5.48 7.46 -4.29
C ASN A 21 5.77 7.24 -5.80
N GLN A 22 6.31 6.09 -6.18
CA GLN A 22 6.71 5.80 -7.56
C GLN A 22 5.53 5.24 -8.36
N VAL A 23 4.57 6.10 -8.69
CA VAL A 23 3.30 5.74 -9.35
C VAL A 23 3.49 4.92 -10.63
N GLY A 24 4.47 5.29 -11.48
CA GLY A 24 4.76 4.55 -12.72
C GLY A 24 5.24 3.12 -12.46
N ALA A 25 6.15 2.94 -11.51
CA ALA A 25 6.63 1.62 -11.12
C ALA A 25 5.52 0.77 -10.50
N VAL A 26 4.65 1.36 -9.66
CA VAL A 26 3.48 0.67 -9.10
C VAL A 26 2.58 0.12 -10.21
N LYS A 27 2.28 0.94 -11.24
CA LYS A 27 1.45 0.49 -12.38
C LYS A 27 2.10 -0.67 -13.13
N LEU A 28 3.37 -0.54 -13.51
CA LEU A 28 4.11 -1.57 -14.25
C LEU A 28 4.19 -2.89 -13.49
N LEU A 29 4.48 -2.85 -12.18
CA LEU A 29 4.57 -4.05 -11.35
C LEU A 29 3.23 -4.79 -11.25
N LEU A 30 2.12 -4.05 -11.14
CA LEU A 30 0.77 -4.63 -11.07
C LEU A 30 0.24 -5.12 -12.42
N GLU A 31 0.77 -4.60 -13.53
CA GLU A 31 0.51 -5.12 -14.87
C GLU A 31 1.29 -6.40 -15.15
N TRP A 32 2.50 -6.53 -14.60
CA TRP A 32 3.34 -7.71 -14.75
C TRP A 32 2.77 -8.93 -14.02
N ASP A 33 2.48 -8.79 -12.72
CA ASP A 33 1.81 -9.85 -11.96
C ASP A 33 0.96 -9.26 -10.83
N HIS A 34 -0.35 -9.42 -10.99
CA HIS A 34 -1.32 -8.93 -10.04
C HIS A 34 -1.21 -9.56 -8.65
N LYS A 35 -0.64 -10.76 -8.52
CA LYS A 35 -0.51 -11.47 -7.22
C LYS A 35 0.36 -10.71 -6.23
N VAL A 36 1.26 -9.83 -6.69
CA VAL A 36 2.13 -9.05 -5.80
C VAL A 36 1.34 -8.04 -4.97
N LEU A 37 0.12 -7.69 -5.39
CA LEU A 37 -0.78 -6.74 -4.73
C LEU A 37 -1.09 -7.09 -3.27
N THR A 38 -1.30 -8.38 -2.97
CA THR A 38 -1.69 -8.86 -1.63
C THR A 38 -0.50 -9.27 -0.77
N THR A 39 0.72 -9.15 -1.29
CA THR A 39 1.92 -9.56 -0.57
C THR A 39 2.13 -8.67 0.66
N ARG A 40 2.61 -9.27 1.75
CA ARG A 40 2.87 -8.58 3.02
C ARG A 40 4.35 -8.58 3.39
N ASP A 41 4.79 -7.46 3.97
CA ASP A 41 6.12 -7.29 4.58
C ASP A 41 6.20 -7.97 5.97
N ASN A 42 7.37 -7.92 6.62
CA ASN A 42 7.58 -8.56 7.93
C ASN A 42 6.75 -7.92 9.06
N LYS A 43 6.22 -6.71 8.85
CA LYS A 43 5.25 -6.06 9.77
C LYS A 43 3.81 -6.32 9.35
N ASN A 44 3.61 -7.28 8.44
CA ASN A 44 2.34 -7.67 7.89
C ASN A 44 1.58 -6.52 7.21
N ARG A 45 2.30 -5.62 6.54
CA ARG A 45 1.72 -4.51 5.76
C ARG A 45 1.78 -4.84 4.28
N THR A 46 0.70 -4.53 3.56
CA THR A 46 0.69 -4.52 2.09
C THR A 46 1.22 -3.19 1.57
N ALA A 47 1.49 -3.11 0.26
CA ALA A 47 1.85 -1.86 -0.40
C ALA A 47 0.83 -0.72 -0.14
N TYR A 48 -0.46 -1.06 -0.02
CA TYR A 48 -1.54 -0.14 0.32
C TYR A 48 -1.37 0.50 1.70
N LEU A 49 -1.14 -0.33 2.73
CA LEU A 49 -0.91 0.16 4.09
C LEU A 49 0.34 1.04 4.18
N LEU A 50 1.40 0.70 3.44
CA LEU A 50 2.61 1.52 3.36
C LEU A 50 2.38 2.88 2.68
N ALA A 51 1.63 2.91 1.58
CA ALA A 51 1.28 4.14 0.90
C ALA A 51 0.42 5.06 1.79
N ALA A 52 -0.53 4.49 2.54
CA ALA A 52 -1.35 5.24 3.49
C ALA A 52 -0.53 5.82 4.65
N GLN A 53 0.37 5.02 5.22
CA GLN A 53 1.31 5.49 6.25
C GLN A 53 2.22 6.61 5.77
N LYS A 54 2.46 6.73 4.45
CA LYS A 54 3.32 7.77 3.87
C LYS A 54 2.57 8.91 3.19
N GLY A 55 1.24 8.86 3.19
CA GLY A 55 0.41 9.94 2.64
C GLY A 55 0.31 9.95 1.10
N HIS A 56 0.65 8.83 0.44
CA HIS A 56 0.81 8.78 -1.03
C HIS A 56 -0.51 8.50 -1.75
N VAL A 57 -1.40 9.51 -1.78
CA VAL A 57 -2.76 9.42 -2.36
C VAL A 57 -2.78 8.87 -3.80
N LYS A 58 -1.85 9.31 -4.66
CA LYS A 58 -1.80 8.83 -6.06
C LYS A 58 -1.51 7.33 -6.16
N VAL A 59 -0.67 6.80 -5.27
CA VAL A 59 -0.40 5.36 -5.19
C VAL A 59 -1.64 4.62 -4.67
N LEU A 60 -2.31 5.14 -3.64
CA LEU A 60 -3.55 4.56 -3.12
C LEU A 60 -4.63 4.49 -4.19
N GLN A 61 -4.79 5.54 -5.01
CA GLN A 61 -5.72 5.55 -6.12
C GLN A 61 -5.41 4.47 -7.15
N VAL A 62 -4.14 4.26 -7.50
CA VAL A 62 -3.74 3.18 -8.42
C VAL A 62 -4.05 1.80 -7.83
N LEU A 63 -3.67 1.57 -6.57
CA LEU A 63 -3.92 0.29 -5.89
C LEU A 63 -5.42 -0.01 -5.78
N LYS A 64 -6.23 0.97 -5.40
CA LYS A 64 -7.69 0.89 -5.38
C LYS A 64 -8.25 0.51 -6.76
N ASN A 65 -7.83 1.21 -7.81
CA ASN A 65 -8.29 0.95 -9.18
C ASN A 65 -7.89 -0.43 -9.70
N LYS A 66 -6.87 -1.05 -9.09
CA LYS A 66 -6.46 -2.42 -9.38
C LYS A 66 -7.19 -3.46 -8.51
N GLY A 67 -8.18 -3.06 -7.70
CA GLY A 67 -8.99 -4.00 -6.89
C GLY A 67 -8.37 -4.36 -5.55
N GLN A 68 -7.46 -3.54 -5.03
CA GLN A 68 -6.96 -3.68 -3.67
C GLN A 68 -8.13 -3.60 -2.66
N ASP A 69 -8.20 -4.58 -1.76
CA ASP A 69 -9.06 -4.50 -0.57
C ASP A 69 -8.60 -3.35 0.35
N MET A 70 -9.47 -2.37 0.55
CA MET A 70 -9.21 -1.17 1.34
C MET A 70 -9.38 -1.39 2.85
N ASN A 71 -10.07 -2.47 3.25
CA ASN A 71 -10.38 -2.78 4.65
C ASN A 71 -9.31 -3.66 5.32
N GLN A 72 -8.16 -3.76 4.67
CA GLN A 72 -7.02 -4.48 5.21
C GLN A 72 -6.50 -3.82 6.49
N ALA A 73 -6.11 -4.69 7.41
CA ALA A 73 -5.42 -4.33 8.63
C ALA A 73 -4.06 -5.04 8.75
N THR A 74 -3.19 -4.50 9.59
CA THR A 74 -2.01 -5.23 10.09
C THR A 74 -2.46 -6.33 11.04
N LEU A 75 -1.85 -7.52 10.99
CA LEU A 75 -2.20 -8.61 11.91
C LEU A 75 -1.85 -8.32 13.37
N LYS A 76 -0.77 -7.57 13.64
CA LYS A 76 -0.28 -7.39 15.02
C LYS A 76 -1.20 -6.51 15.86
N ASN A 77 -1.60 -5.35 15.33
CA ASN A 77 -2.33 -4.33 16.09
C ASN A 77 -3.69 -3.97 15.47
N GLY A 78 -4.09 -4.62 14.37
CA GLY A 78 -5.34 -4.29 13.67
C GLY A 78 -5.35 -2.93 12.97
N TRP A 79 -4.19 -2.30 12.75
CA TRP A 79 -4.14 -0.97 12.14
C TRP A 79 -4.53 -1.02 10.66
N THR A 80 -5.53 -0.22 10.31
CA THR A 80 -5.99 0.01 8.93
C THR A 80 -5.22 1.17 8.30
N ALA A 81 -5.45 1.39 7.00
CA ALA A 81 -4.91 2.57 6.30
C ALA A 81 -5.31 3.88 6.98
N LEU A 82 -6.54 3.98 7.50
CA LEU A 82 -7.03 5.18 8.18
C LEU A 82 -6.29 5.44 9.49
N HIS A 83 -6.05 4.40 10.31
CA HIS A 83 -5.24 4.53 11.53
C HIS A 83 -3.85 5.07 11.22
N LEU A 84 -3.18 4.49 10.22
CA LEU A 84 -1.83 4.88 9.80
C LEU A 84 -1.78 6.32 9.26
N ALA A 85 -2.74 6.71 8.41
CA ALA A 85 -2.80 8.06 7.85
C ALA A 85 -3.10 9.12 8.92
N ALA A 86 -3.99 8.80 9.87
CA ALA A 86 -4.35 9.68 10.98
C ALA A 86 -3.18 9.86 11.97
N GLU A 87 -2.49 8.76 12.35
CA GLU A 87 -1.31 8.81 13.22
C GLU A 87 -0.23 9.74 12.66
N GLN A 88 -0.02 9.70 11.34
CA GLN A 88 1.02 10.47 10.66
C GLN A 88 0.57 11.87 10.21
N GLY A 89 -0.69 12.26 10.48
CA GLY A 89 -1.22 13.58 10.14
C GLY A 89 -1.42 13.82 8.63
N HIS A 90 -1.58 12.78 7.82
CA HIS A 90 -1.75 12.89 6.36
C HIS A 90 -3.18 13.24 5.98
N VAL A 91 -3.56 14.51 6.14
CA VAL A 91 -4.93 15.02 5.93
C VAL A 91 -5.53 14.63 4.58
N ASP A 92 -4.80 14.82 3.47
CA ASP A 92 -5.31 14.46 2.13
C ASP A 92 -5.56 12.95 1.97
N THR A 93 -4.75 12.13 2.64
CA THR A 93 -4.93 10.68 2.64
C THR A 93 -6.10 10.28 3.52
N VAL A 94 -6.27 10.89 4.69
CA VAL A 94 -7.45 10.68 5.54
C VAL A 94 -8.72 11.04 4.76
N LYS A 95 -8.73 12.21 4.09
CA LYS A 95 -9.86 12.63 3.24
C LYS A 95 -10.13 11.64 2.12
N PHE A 96 -9.10 11.24 1.38
CA PHE A 96 -9.23 10.24 0.32
C PHE A 96 -9.83 8.93 0.84
N LEU A 97 -9.33 8.42 1.98
CA LEU A 97 -9.82 7.16 2.57
C LEU A 97 -11.28 7.27 3.04
N LEU A 98 -11.67 8.39 3.65
CA LEU A 98 -13.06 8.64 4.06
C LEU A 98 -14.03 8.73 2.86
N GLU A 99 -13.60 9.35 1.76
CA GLU A 99 -14.40 9.47 0.54
C GLU A 99 -14.53 8.17 -0.24
N ASN A 100 -13.56 7.26 -0.09
CA ASN A 100 -13.46 6.04 -0.90
C ASN A 100 -13.79 4.77 -0.12
N GLY A 101 -14.09 4.85 1.17
CA GLY A 101 -14.66 3.78 1.98
C GLY A 101 -13.68 3.10 2.92
N VAL A 102 -14.08 3.08 4.19
CA VAL A 102 -13.91 1.96 5.14
C VAL A 102 -15.25 1.23 5.20
#